data_AF-A0A7R9V3N7-F1
#
_entry.id   AF-A0A7R9V3N7-F1
#
_cell.length_a   1.000
_cell.length_b   1.000
_cell.length_c   1.000
_cell.angle_alpha   90.00
_cell.angle_beta   90.00
_cell.angle_gamma   90.00
#
_symmetry.space_group_name_H-M   'P 1'
#
loop_
_entity.id
_entity.type
_entity.pdbx_description
1 polymer ?
#
loop_
_entity_poly.entity_id
_entity_poly.type
_entity_poly.pdbx_seq_one_letter_code
_entity_poly.pdbx_strand_id
1 'polypeptide(L)'
;ATLTLAGARERFLSLVPAETLLVGHSLENDLNCLKVVHSRVLDTALMFPHPKGPPFRSALKVLCQRYLRKTIQEGSHDSIIDARCAMDLALLKIRNGPAFGTPDYENKNVGRLVDVLGDAQRKACLVDRKDTLTRFATGSSAAVPVACDDGAADATAREATRGAYVFVWTQLCDLSAFQSRRAAAALAAYLREHARPEAPGQ
;
A
#
# COMPACT_ATOMS: atom_id res chain seq x y z
N ALA A 1 23.88 -28.17 6.86
CA ALA A 1 23.66 -29.27 5.91
C ALA A 1 23.38 -28.68 4.53
N THR A 2 24.01 -29.21 3.48
CA THR A 2 23.87 -28.71 2.10
C THR A 2 22.96 -29.66 1.33
N LEU A 3 21.99 -29.13 0.57
CA LEU A 3 21.07 -29.94 -0.25
C LEU A 3 21.47 -29.90 -1.73
N THR A 4 21.16 -30.96 -2.47
CA THR A 4 21.18 -30.92 -3.93
C THR A 4 20.04 -30.04 -4.44
N LEU A 5 20.11 -29.56 -5.69
CA LEU A 5 19.02 -28.78 -6.30
C LEU A 5 17.68 -29.54 -6.23
N ALA A 6 17.69 -30.85 -6.50
CA ALA A 6 16.50 -31.68 -6.43
C ALA A 6 15.92 -31.72 -5.02
N GLY A 7 16.76 -31.93 -4.00
CA GLY A 7 16.33 -31.96 -2.60
C GLY A 7 15.87 -30.59 -2.08
N ALA A 8 16.52 -29.50 -2.50
CA ALA A 8 16.10 -28.14 -2.18
C ALA A 8 14.72 -27.83 -2.78
N ARG A 9 14.50 -28.20 -4.03
CA ARG A 9 13.21 -28.03 -4.72
C ARG A 9 12.10 -28.87 -4.09
N GLU A 10 12.36 -30.14 -3.78
CA GLU A 10 11.40 -31.00 -3.10
C GLU A 10 10.99 -30.42 -1.73
N ARG A 11 11.97 -29.95 -0.96
CA ARG A 11 11.73 -29.29 0.32
C ARG A 11 10.97 -27.97 0.19
N PHE A 12 11.23 -27.21 -0.86
CA PHE A 12 10.47 -25.99 -1.14
C PHE A 12 9.00 -26.32 -1.45
N LEU A 13 8.75 -27.27 -2.34
CA LEU A 13 7.40 -27.66 -2.76
C LEU A 13 6.59 -28.31 -1.63
N SER A 14 7.24 -28.96 -0.66
CA SER A 14 6.53 -29.51 0.51
C SER A 14 6.16 -28.46 1.56
N LEU A 15 6.85 -27.31 1.57
CA LEU A 15 6.60 -26.21 2.50
C LEU A 15 5.73 -25.10 1.92
N VAL A 16 5.72 -24.94 0.60
CA VAL A 16 5.06 -23.83 -0.10
C VAL A 16 4.01 -24.37 -1.08
N PRO A 17 2.74 -24.47 -0.65
CA PRO A 17 1.60 -24.72 -1.53
C PRO A 17 1.45 -23.66 -2.62
N ALA A 18 0.72 -24.01 -3.68
CA ALA A 18 0.48 -23.11 -4.82
C ALA A 18 -0.30 -21.84 -4.43
N GLU A 19 -1.10 -21.90 -3.37
CA GLU A 19 -1.95 -20.82 -2.86
C GLU A 19 -1.18 -19.78 -2.04
N THR A 20 0.01 -20.15 -1.55
CA THR A 20 0.85 -19.28 -0.72
C THR A 20 1.31 -18.07 -1.51
N LEU A 21 1.19 -16.88 -0.91
CA LEU A 21 1.80 -15.67 -1.47
C LEU A 21 3.29 -15.64 -1.12
N LEU A 22 4.15 -15.77 -2.12
CA LEU A 22 5.58 -15.60 -1.95
C LEU A 22 5.94 -14.13 -1.90
N VAL A 23 6.73 -13.73 -0.91
CA VAL A 23 7.20 -12.35 -0.74
C VAL A 23 8.72 -12.36 -0.77
N GLY A 24 9.31 -11.47 -1.56
CA GLY A 24 10.76 -11.41 -1.71
C GLY A 24 11.21 -10.22 -2.54
N HIS A 25 12.45 -10.25 -2.98
CA HIS A 25 13.06 -9.17 -3.76
C HIS A 25 13.78 -9.73 -4.97
N SER A 26 13.29 -9.40 -6.17
CA SER A 26 13.76 -9.99 -7.43
C SER A 26 13.70 -11.53 -7.43
N LEU A 27 12.55 -12.06 -6.98
CA LEU A 27 12.28 -13.49 -6.80
C LEU A 27 12.37 -14.28 -8.10
N GLU A 28 12.32 -13.62 -9.26
CA GLU A 28 12.56 -14.31 -10.53
C GLU A 28 13.91 -15.01 -10.55
N ASN A 29 14.93 -14.43 -9.88
CA ASN A 29 16.26 -15.03 -9.83
C ASN A 29 16.26 -16.31 -8.98
N ASP A 30 15.63 -16.25 -7.80
CA ASP A 30 15.54 -17.40 -6.88
C ASP A 30 14.73 -18.54 -7.49
N LEU A 31 13.57 -18.22 -8.07
CA LEU A 31 12.68 -19.21 -8.69
C LEU A 31 13.30 -19.83 -9.95
N ASN A 32 14.03 -19.04 -10.76
CA ASN A 32 14.78 -19.57 -11.89
C ASN A 32 15.90 -20.53 -11.43
N CYS A 33 16.62 -20.18 -10.37
CA CYS A 33 17.63 -21.07 -9.79
C CYS A 33 17.03 -22.38 -9.28
N LEU A 34 15.84 -22.32 -8.67
CA LEU A 34 15.11 -23.49 -8.19
C LEU A 34 14.39 -24.27 -9.30
N LYS A 35 14.26 -23.70 -10.50
CA LYS A 35 13.47 -24.24 -11.63
C LYS A 35 12.01 -24.48 -11.22
N VAL A 36 11.41 -23.50 -10.55
CA VAL A 36 10.01 -23.53 -10.09
C VAL A 36 9.26 -22.34 -10.67
N VAL A 37 8.02 -22.57 -11.08
CA VAL A 37 7.09 -21.50 -11.48
C VAL A 37 6.05 -21.36 -10.38
N HIS A 38 5.92 -20.15 -9.85
CA HIS A 38 4.93 -19.81 -8.83
C HIS A 38 4.14 -18.57 -9.26
N SER A 39 2.81 -18.66 -9.29
CA SER A 39 1.95 -17.61 -9.86
C SER A 39 1.62 -16.48 -8.88
N ARG A 40 1.78 -16.72 -7.57
CA ARG A 40 1.33 -15.84 -6.49
C ARG A 40 2.53 -15.17 -5.81
N VAL A 41 3.07 -14.13 -6.45
CA VAL A 41 4.32 -13.47 -6.03
C VAL A 41 4.10 -11.98 -5.75
N LEU A 42 4.60 -11.53 -4.60
CA LEU A 42 4.76 -10.13 -4.22
C LEU A 42 6.25 -9.79 -4.24
N ASP A 43 6.69 -9.21 -5.36
CA ASP A 43 8.08 -8.83 -5.55
C ASP A 43 8.32 -7.37 -5.17
N THR A 44 9.09 -7.14 -4.11
CA THR A 44 9.40 -5.79 -3.64
C THR A 44 10.20 -4.95 -4.64
N ALA A 45 10.97 -5.55 -5.55
CA ALA A 45 11.66 -4.83 -6.61
C ALA A 45 10.70 -4.22 -7.64
N LEU A 46 9.51 -4.82 -7.80
CA LEU A 46 8.44 -4.31 -8.66
C LEU A 46 7.47 -3.41 -7.89
N MET A 47 7.20 -3.73 -6.61
CA MET A 47 6.37 -2.91 -5.74
C MET A 47 6.97 -1.51 -5.52
N PHE A 48 8.29 -1.38 -5.54
CA PHE A 48 9.01 -0.11 -5.42
C PHE A 48 9.77 0.19 -6.72
N PRO A 49 9.08 0.71 -7.74
CA PRO A 49 9.68 0.94 -9.05
C PRO A 49 10.87 1.90 -8.96
N HIS A 50 11.90 1.62 -9.75
CA HIS A 50 13.09 2.46 -9.79
C HIS A 50 12.76 3.85 -10.36
N PRO A 51 13.31 4.96 -9.80
CA PRO A 51 13.00 6.32 -10.27
C PRO A 51 13.33 6.58 -11.75
N LYS A 52 14.30 5.86 -12.30
CA LYS A 52 14.67 5.93 -13.73
C LYS A 52 13.78 5.08 -14.66
N GLY A 53 12.78 4.40 -14.10
CA GLY A 53 11.91 3.48 -14.84
C GLY A 53 12.61 2.16 -15.24
N PRO A 54 11.88 1.28 -15.94
CA PRO A 54 12.44 0.05 -16.51
C PRO A 54 13.59 0.33 -17.49
N PRO A 55 14.60 -0.56 -17.60
CA PRO A 55 14.71 -1.88 -16.96
C PRO A 55 15.35 -1.87 -15.56
N PHE A 56 15.66 -0.68 -15.01
CA PHE A 56 16.37 -0.57 -13.75
C PHE A 56 15.52 -1.04 -12.56
N ARG A 57 16.17 -1.69 -11.59
CA ARG A 57 15.55 -2.12 -10.32
C ARG A 57 16.34 -1.57 -9.14
N SER A 58 15.63 -1.14 -8.11
CA SER A 58 16.24 -0.68 -6.87
C SER A 58 16.73 -1.87 -6.07
N ALA A 59 18.00 -1.87 -5.63
CA ALA A 59 18.52 -2.92 -4.77
C ALA A 59 17.80 -2.93 -3.41
N LEU A 60 17.60 -4.12 -2.82
CA LEU A 60 16.95 -4.29 -1.52
C LEU A 60 17.55 -3.38 -0.45
N LYS A 61 18.89 -3.30 -0.35
CA LYS A 61 19.58 -2.43 0.60
C LYS A 61 19.18 -0.96 0.50
N VAL A 62 18.98 -0.46 -0.73
CA VAL A 62 18.58 0.94 -0.99
C VAL A 62 17.15 1.15 -0.51
N LEU A 63 16.25 0.21 -0.79
CA LEU A 63 14.86 0.27 -0.33
C LEU A 63 14.77 0.20 1.20
N CYS A 64 15.53 -0.69 1.83
CA CYS A 64 15.58 -0.83 3.29
C CYS A 64 16.09 0.45 3.96
N GLN A 65 17.17 1.03 3.44
CA GLN A 65 17.70 2.28 3.97
C GLN A 65 16.68 3.41 3.80
N ARG A 66 16.03 3.50 2.64
CA ARG A 66 15.09 4.57 2.32
C ARG A 66 13.79 4.50 3.11
N TYR A 67 13.16 3.34 3.17
CA TYR A 67 11.79 3.20 3.69
C TYR A 67 11.73 2.59 5.09
N LEU A 68 12.67 1.71 5.44
CA LEU A 68 12.73 1.08 6.76
C LEU A 68 13.73 1.76 7.70
N ARG A 69 14.57 2.67 7.18
CA ARG A 69 15.69 3.28 7.92
C ARG A 69 16.64 2.23 8.51
N LYS A 70 16.79 1.09 7.81
CA LYS A 70 17.67 -0.02 8.19
C LYS A 70 18.80 -0.14 7.18
N THR A 71 20.05 -0.17 7.65
CA THR A 71 21.18 -0.58 6.82
C THR A 71 21.33 -2.09 6.90
N ILE A 72 21.46 -2.74 5.76
CA ILE A 72 21.65 -4.20 5.65
C ILE A 72 22.83 -4.48 4.73
N GLN A 73 23.39 -5.69 4.83
CA GLN A 73 24.44 -6.19 3.93
C GLN A 73 25.74 -5.36 3.99
N GLU A 74 26.18 -4.95 5.20
CA GLU A 74 27.49 -4.31 5.46
C GLU A 74 28.66 -5.32 5.41
N GLY A 75 28.64 -6.24 4.45
CA GLY A 75 29.57 -7.37 4.37
C GLY A 75 28.98 -8.52 3.57
N SER A 76 28.89 -9.70 4.19
CA SER A 76 28.24 -10.87 3.60
C SER A 76 26.72 -10.75 3.62
N HIS A 77 26.06 -11.32 2.61
CA HIS A 77 24.61 -11.42 2.58
C HIS A 77 24.10 -12.48 3.56
N ASP A 78 22.97 -12.19 4.19
CA ASP A 78 22.22 -13.13 5.02
C ASP A 78 20.79 -13.25 4.46
N SER A 79 20.49 -14.43 3.92
CA SER A 79 19.18 -14.75 3.35
C SER A 79 18.00 -14.54 4.31
N ILE A 80 18.20 -14.71 5.62
CA ILE A 80 17.17 -14.53 6.63
C ILE A 80 16.86 -13.04 6.80
N ILE A 81 17.90 -12.20 6.85
CA ILE A 81 17.75 -10.74 6.93
C ILE A 81 17.08 -10.23 5.67
N ASP A 82 17.53 -10.69 4.49
CA ASP A 82 16.98 -10.28 3.20
C ASP A 82 15.49 -10.63 3.06
N ALA A 83 15.11 -11.86 3.43
CA ALA A 83 13.71 -12.30 3.41
C ALA A 83 12.83 -11.48 4.38
N ARG A 84 13.32 -11.19 5.59
CA ARG A 84 12.60 -10.35 6.57
C ARG A 84 12.45 -8.92 6.08
N CYS A 85 13.50 -8.35 5.51
CA CYS A 85 13.48 -7.00 4.96
C CYS A 85 12.51 -6.87 3.77
N ALA A 86 12.47 -7.85 2.87
CA ALA A 86 11.49 -7.88 1.80
C ALA A 86 10.06 -7.96 2.34
N MET A 87 9.83 -8.80 3.36
CA MET A 87 8.53 -8.87 4.03
C MET A 87 8.13 -7.53 4.68
N ASP A 88 9.04 -6.90 5.42
CA ASP A 88 8.82 -5.59 6.07
C ASP A 88 8.44 -4.51 5.04
N LEU A 89 9.14 -4.47 3.89
CA LEU A 89 8.84 -3.55 2.78
C LEU A 89 7.46 -3.80 2.17
N ALA A 90 7.10 -5.06 1.92
CA ALA A 90 5.81 -5.42 1.36
C ALA A 90 4.67 -4.99 2.31
N LEU A 91 4.79 -5.31 3.59
CA LEU A 91 3.84 -4.90 4.63
C LEU A 91 3.76 -3.38 4.76
N LEU A 92 4.89 -2.67 4.67
CA LEU A 92 4.91 -1.21 4.71
C LEU A 92 4.11 -0.61 3.55
N LYS A 93 4.29 -1.11 2.32
CA LYS A 93 3.52 -0.62 1.17
C LYS A 93 2.03 -0.94 1.33
N ILE A 94 1.67 -2.15 1.76
CA ILE A 94 0.28 -2.54 1.98
C ILE A 94 -0.40 -1.60 2.99
N ARG A 95 0.29 -1.25 4.08
CA ARG A 95 -0.23 -0.33 5.11
C ARG A 95 -0.44 1.10 4.61
N ASN A 96 0.44 1.59 3.75
CA ASN A 96 0.37 2.97 3.22
C ASN A 96 -0.39 3.07 1.90
N GLY A 97 -0.82 1.94 1.32
CA GLY A 97 -1.56 1.87 0.07
C GLY A 97 -0.69 1.73 -1.17
N PRO A 98 -1.30 1.43 -2.33
CA PRO A 98 -0.60 1.04 -3.55
C PRO A 98 0.31 2.14 -4.12
N ALA A 99 -0.03 3.41 -3.89
CA ALA A 99 0.77 4.55 -4.36
C ALA A 99 2.08 4.69 -3.57
N PHE A 100 2.17 4.23 -2.32
CA PHE A 100 3.35 4.43 -1.49
C PHE A 100 4.65 3.91 -2.15
N GLY A 101 5.67 4.75 -2.24
CA GLY A 101 6.96 4.40 -2.87
C GLY A 101 6.93 4.31 -4.39
N THR A 102 5.91 4.86 -5.05
CA THR A 102 5.89 5.11 -6.51
C THR A 102 6.38 6.53 -6.81
N PRO A 103 6.89 6.81 -8.03
CA PRO A 103 7.32 8.16 -8.42
C PRO A 103 6.20 9.19 -8.22
N ASP A 104 4.96 8.83 -8.52
CA ASP A 104 3.79 9.72 -8.37
C ASP A 104 3.51 10.08 -6.91
N TYR A 105 3.72 9.14 -5.98
CA TYR A 105 3.57 9.39 -4.55
C TYR A 105 4.73 10.21 -3.97
N GLU A 106 5.94 10.03 -4.50
CA GLU A 106 7.10 10.81 -4.09
C GLU A 106 7.10 12.22 -4.68
N ASN A 107 6.48 12.39 -5.84
CA ASN A 107 6.27 13.67 -6.48
C ASN A 107 5.08 14.39 -5.81
N LYS A 108 5.37 15.16 -4.75
CA LYS A 108 4.37 15.99 -4.03
C LYS A 108 3.66 17.03 -4.90
N ASN A 109 4.01 17.12 -6.19
CA ASN A 109 3.43 18.01 -7.18
C ASN A 109 2.26 17.39 -7.97
N VAL A 110 1.65 16.30 -7.50
CA VAL A 110 0.32 15.94 -8.00
C VAL A 110 -0.66 16.97 -7.43
N GLY A 111 -1.02 17.96 -8.25
CA GLY A 111 -2.00 18.98 -7.88
C GLY A 111 -3.29 18.34 -7.35
N ARG A 112 -3.98 19.02 -6.43
CA ARG A 112 -5.27 18.50 -5.90
C ARG A 112 -6.22 18.27 -7.06
N LEU A 113 -7.02 17.21 -7.01
CA LEU A 113 -7.99 16.89 -8.08
C LEU A 113 -8.87 18.10 -8.42
N VAL A 114 -9.31 18.87 -7.43
CA VAL A 114 -10.12 20.08 -7.64
C VAL A 114 -9.38 21.18 -8.39
N ASP A 115 -8.06 21.27 -8.23
CA ASP A 115 -7.23 22.25 -8.94
C ASP A 115 -7.09 21.81 -10.41
N VAL A 116 -6.82 20.51 -10.65
CA VAL A 116 -6.77 19.93 -12.00
C VAL A 116 -8.09 20.11 -12.74
N LEU A 117 -9.23 19.87 -12.06
CA LEU A 117 -10.56 20.10 -12.64
C LEU A 117 -10.79 21.59 -12.92
N GLY A 118 -10.38 22.47 -12.01
CA GLY A 118 -10.44 23.93 -12.17
C GLY A 118 -9.66 24.42 -13.39
N ASP A 119 -8.41 23.97 -13.54
CA ASP A 119 -7.54 24.31 -14.67
C ASP A 119 -8.16 23.85 -16.00
N ALA A 120 -8.84 22.70 -15.99
CA ALA A 120 -9.60 22.18 -17.13
C ALA A 120 -10.99 22.83 -17.32
N GLN A 121 -11.31 23.89 -16.56
CA GLN A 121 -12.61 24.58 -16.57
C GLN A 121 -13.81 23.64 -16.28
N ARG A 122 -13.59 22.61 -15.46
CA ARG A 122 -14.60 21.65 -15.01
C ARG A 122 -15.02 21.99 -13.58
N LYS A 123 -16.28 22.38 -13.40
CA LYS A 123 -16.83 22.70 -12.08
C LYS A 123 -16.97 21.42 -11.23
N ALA A 124 -16.42 21.46 -10.02
CA ALA A 124 -16.51 20.40 -9.03
C ALA A 124 -17.27 20.87 -7.78
N CYS A 125 -17.92 19.95 -7.08
CA CYS A 125 -18.57 20.19 -5.79
C CYS A 125 -18.10 19.17 -4.75
N LEU A 126 -17.65 19.67 -3.60
CA LEU A 126 -17.29 18.87 -2.43
C LEU A 126 -18.39 19.02 -1.39
N VAL A 127 -18.96 17.89 -0.95
CA VAL A 127 -19.99 17.82 0.10
C VAL A 127 -19.39 17.11 1.30
N ASP A 128 -19.04 17.83 2.35
CA ASP A 128 -18.32 17.25 3.49
C ASP A 128 -18.42 18.12 4.76
N ARG A 129 -17.82 17.65 5.85
CA ARG A 129 -17.61 18.43 7.07
C ARG A 129 -16.72 19.64 6.80
N LYS A 130 -16.96 20.71 7.56
CA LYS A 130 -16.26 21.99 7.43
C LYS A 130 -14.73 21.85 7.46
N ASP A 131 -14.20 20.96 8.30
CA ASP A 131 -12.76 20.74 8.43
C ASP A 131 -12.15 20.14 7.17
N THR A 132 -12.84 19.19 6.53
CA THR A 132 -12.44 18.60 5.25
C THR A 132 -12.51 19.66 4.15
N LEU A 133 -13.63 20.38 4.04
CA LEU A 133 -13.82 21.40 3.02
C LEU A 133 -12.76 22.51 3.10
N THR A 134 -12.40 22.95 4.30
CA THR A 134 -11.38 23.99 4.48
C THR A 134 -10.00 23.55 3.97
N ARG A 135 -9.73 22.23 3.95
CA ARG A 135 -8.45 21.67 3.47
C ARG A 135 -8.46 21.41 1.96
N PHE A 136 -9.59 20.93 1.43
CA PHE A 136 -9.65 20.35 0.10
C PHE A 136 -10.45 21.18 -0.90
N ALA A 137 -11.39 22.01 -0.46
CA ALA A 137 -12.08 22.93 -1.35
C ALA A 137 -11.19 24.14 -1.63
N THR A 138 -11.06 24.48 -2.91
CA THR A 138 -10.37 25.68 -3.38
C THR A 138 -11.35 26.57 -4.13
N GLY A 139 -10.94 27.78 -4.50
CA GLY A 139 -11.81 28.72 -5.25
C GLY A 139 -12.37 28.15 -6.56
N SER A 140 -11.79 27.07 -7.07
CA SER A 140 -12.22 26.34 -8.27
C SER A 140 -13.33 25.31 -8.01
N SER A 141 -13.73 25.08 -6.76
CA SER A 141 -14.75 24.09 -6.36
C SER A 141 -15.83 24.68 -5.46
N ALA A 142 -17.07 24.25 -5.65
CA ALA A 142 -18.15 24.53 -4.69
C ALA A 142 -17.98 23.65 -3.43
N ALA A 143 -18.37 24.19 -2.28
CA ALA A 143 -18.26 23.51 -0.99
C ALA A 143 -19.63 23.53 -0.29
N VAL A 144 -20.15 22.34 0.05
CA VAL A 144 -21.43 22.16 0.75
C VAL A 144 -21.17 21.52 2.12
N PRO A 145 -21.20 22.30 3.21
CA PRO A 145 -20.93 21.78 4.54
C PRO A 145 -22.07 20.88 5.04
N VAL A 146 -21.70 19.73 5.60
CA VAL A 146 -22.62 18.78 6.24
C VAL A 146 -22.07 18.33 7.59
N ALA A 147 -22.94 17.87 8.49
CA ALA A 147 -22.57 17.47 9.86
C ALA A 147 -22.58 15.94 10.09
N CYS A 148 -23.25 15.18 9.24
CA CYS A 148 -23.44 13.73 9.37
C CYS A 148 -23.51 13.05 8.00
N ASP A 149 -23.40 11.72 8.02
CA ASP A 149 -23.40 10.88 6.81
C ASP A 149 -24.74 10.92 6.05
N ASP A 150 -25.88 10.97 6.73
CA ASP A 150 -27.19 11.10 6.08
C ASP A 150 -27.29 12.44 5.33
N GLY A 151 -26.89 13.53 5.99
CA GLY A 151 -26.85 14.85 5.36
C GLY A 151 -25.88 14.93 4.20
N ALA A 152 -24.76 14.21 4.27
CA ALA A 152 -23.79 14.07 3.19
C ALA A 152 -24.42 13.37 1.97
N ALA A 153 -25.06 12.22 2.19
CA ALA A 153 -25.72 11.45 1.14
C ALA A 153 -26.83 12.26 0.45
N ASP A 154 -27.72 12.89 1.23
CA ASP A 154 -28.81 13.70 0.70
C ASP A 154 -28.28 14.90 -0.11
N ALA A 155 -27.29 15.62 0.43
CA ALA A 155 -26.72 16.76 -0.25
C ALA A 155 -26.00 16.38 -1.55
N THR A 156 -25.25 15.29 -1.55
CA THR A 156 -24.61 14.78 -2.76
C THR A 156 -25.63 14.37 -3.82
N ALA A 157 -26.71 13.68 -3.45
CA ALA A 157 -27.77 13.31 -4.38
C ALA A 157 -28.42 14.54 -5.03
N ARG A 158 -28.68 15.59 -4.23
CA ARG A 158 -29.22 16.87 -4.76
C ARG A 158 -28.24 17.57 -5.70
N GLU A 159 -26.96 17.68 -5.34
CA GLU A 159 -25.99 18.40 -6.19
C GLU A 159 -25.65 17.61 -7.47
N ALA A 160 -25.64 16.27 -7.41
CA ALA A 160 -25.40 15.42 -8.58
C ALA A 160 -26.54 15.52 -9.61
N THR A 161 -27.80 15.63 -9.16
CA THR A 161 -28.97 15.72 -10.04
C THR A 161 -29.19 17.10 -10.65
N ARG A 162 -28.61 18.15 -10.05
CA ARG A 162 -28.68 19.53 -10.57
C ARG A 162 -27.97 19.74 -11.91
N GLY A 163 -27.01 18.89 -12.28
CA GLY A 163 -26.23 19.02 -13.52
C GLY A 163 -25.28 20.23 -13.56
N ALA A 164 -25.11 20.94 -12.44
CA ALA A 164 -24.26 22.13 -12.34
C ALA A 164 -22.76 21.80 -12.25
N TYR A 165 -22.42 20.57 -11.87
CA TYR A 165 -21.06 20.10 -11.62
C TYR A 165 -20.79 18.81 -12.40
N VAL A 166 -19.57 18.71 -12.95
CA VAL A 166 -19.12 17.49 -13.66
C VAL A 166 -18.63 16.44 -12.67
N PHE A 167 -18.28 16.87 -11.46
CA PHE A 167 -17.79 16.02 -10.39
C PHE A 167 -18.42 16.47 -9.06
N VAL A 168 -19.06 15.53 -8.36
CA VAL A 168 -19.57 15.73 -7.01
C VAL A 168 -18.94 14.65 -6.13
N TRP A 169 -18.33 15.05 -5.03
CA TRP A 169 -17.67 14.13 -4.12
C TRP A 169 -18.17 14.32 -2.69
N THR A 170 -18.24 13.20 -1.97
CA THR A 170 -18.52 13.15 -0.55
C THR A 170 -17.86 11.92 0.07
N GLN A 171 -17.79 11.90 1.39
CA GLN A 171 -17.42 10.73 2.16
C GLN A 171 -18.40 10.52 3.31
N LEU A 172 -18.60 9.25 3.66
CA LEU A 172 -19.37 8.85 4.85
C LEU A 172 -18.40 8.71 6.02
N CYS A 173 -18.12 9.82 6.70
CA CYS A 173 -17.12 9.92 7.76
C CYS A 173 -17.42 8.98 8.94
N ASP A 174 -18.68 8.92 9.37
CA ASP A 174 -19.06 8.13 10.56
C ASP A 174 -18.97 6.62 10.24
N LEU A 175 -19.44 6.21 9.07
CA LEU A 175 -19.29 4.86 8.57
C LEU A 175 -17.82 4.47 8.40
N SER A 176 -17.00 5.34 7.82
CA SER A 176 -15.56 5.11 7.65
C SER A 176 -14.84 4.94 9.00
N ALA A 177 -15.16 5.80 9.97
CA ALA A 177 -14.61 5.70 11.33
C ALA A 177 -15.07 4.41 12.04
N PHE A 178 -16.32 4.00 11.86
CA PHE A 178 -16.81 2.72 12.35
C PHE A 178 -16.05 1.53 11.76
N GLN A 179 -15.88 1.49 10.43
CA GLN A 179 -15.15 0.40 9.76
C GLN A 179 -13.69 0.34 10.18
N SER A 180 -13.03 1.50 10.31
CA SER A 180 -11.64 1.60 10.74
C SER A 180 -11.43 1.10 12.18
N ARG A 181 -12.31 1.47 13.11
CA ARG A 181 -12.30 0.94 14.48
C ARG A 181 -12.50 -0.58 14.50
N ARG A 182 -13.44 -1.08 13.69
CA ARG A 182 -13.71 -2.53 13.59
C ARG A 182 -12.50 -3.29 13.03
N ALA A 183 -11.84 -2.76 12.01
CA ALA A 183 -10.64 -3.35 11.43
C ALA A 183 -9.47 -3.37 12.41
N ALA A 184 -9.25 -2.28 13.14
CA ALA A 184 -8.21 -2.21 14.18
C ALA A 184 -8.46 -3.22 15.31
N ALA A 185 -9.71 -3.36 15.75
CA ALA A 185 -10.09 -4.36 16.75
C ALA A 185 -9.87 -5.80 16.26
N ALA A 186 -10.26 -6.10 15.02
CA ALA A 186 -10.05 -7.41 14.41
C ALA A 186 -8.55 -7.75 14.28
N LEU A 187 -7.73 -6.79 13.86
CA LEU A 187 -6.28 -6.96 13.79
C LEU A 187 -5.68 -7.19 15.19
N ALA A 188 -6.10 -6.41 16.19
CA ALA A 188 -5.63 -6.57 17.56
C ALA A 188 -6.05 -7.92 18.18
N ALA A 189 -7.20 -8.47 17.79
CA ALA A 189 -7.62 -9.81 18.20
C ALA A 189 -6.76 -10.89 17.52
N TYR A 190 -6.58 -10.80 16.19
CA TYR A 190 -5.74 -11.71 15.43
C TYR A 190 -4.31 -11.77 15.95
N LEU A 191 -3.69 -10.59 16.20
CA LEU A 191 -2.33 -10.51 16.71
C LEU A 191 -2.20 -11.08 18.13
N ARG A 192 -3.24 -10.96 18.97
CA ARG A 192 -3.26 -11.58 20.31
C ARG A 192 -3.32 -13.10 20.23
N GLU A 193 -4.16 -13.63 19.33
CA GLU A 193 -4.31 -15.07 19.13
C GLU A 193 -3.06 -15.73 18.52
N HIS A 194 -2.34 -14.99 17.68
CA HIS A 194 -1.17 -15.49 16.93
C HIS A 194 0.16 -14.93 17.44
N ALA A 195 0.18 -14.26 18.60
CA ALA A 195 1.41 -13.87 19.25
C ALA A 195 2.18 -15.14 19.65
N ARG A 196 3.38 -15.34 19.09
CA ARG A 196 4.25 -16.41 19.58
C ARG A 196 4.64 -16.10 21.02
N PRO A 197 4.65 -17.08 21.93
CA PRO A 197 5.21 -16.87 23.25
C PRO A 197 6.66 -16.41 23.09
N GLU A 198 7.04 -15.35 23.80
CA GLU A 198 8.43 -14.95 23.88
C GLU A 198 9.24 -16.15 24.37
N ALA A 199 10.30 -16.50 23.63
CA ALA A 199 11.21 -17.55 24.07
C ALA A 199 11.77 -17.13 25.43
N PRO A 200 11.70 -17.99 26.47
CA PRO A 200 12.28 -17.66 27.77
C PRO A 200 13.76 -17.34 27.56
N GLY A 201 14.18 -16.19 28.07
CA GLY A 201 15.50 -15.61 27.86
C GLY A 201 16.63 -16.63 28.08
N GLN A 202 17.53 -16.67 27.11
CA GLN A 202 18.90 -17.19 27.26
C GLN A 202 19.85 -16.01 27.35
#